data_AF-A0A3D5IX91-F1
#
_entry.id   AF-A0A3D5IX91-F1
#
_cell.length_a   1.000
_cell.length_b   1.000
_cell.length_c   1.000
_cell.angle_alpha   90.00
_cell.angle_beta   90.00
_cell.angle_gamma   90.00
#
_symmetry.space_group_name_H-M   'P 1'
#
loop_
_entity.id
_entity.type
_entity.pdbx_description
1 polymer ?
#
loop_
_entity_poly.entity_id
_entity_poly.type
_entity_poly.pdbx_seq_one_letter_code
_entity_poly.pdbx_strand_id
1 'polypeptide(L)'
;MQLETYKGTIDNVVGSYTGYIQLHHKGYWDNRSIDNSINVTSNLISQLSNTEGVEAVLPRLENYGLLSFGDLTKVISLNGVDFKKEQKLQDINSKLITGSLPQNPKDIIIGKGVASYFKVETNDTLVFVGQGYHGMLAADKFHISGIIDLKNPALNKATAMMSLEDAQNLFSASGIVTSLVVNKNDNAQLKSLQKAISS
;
A
#
# COMPACT_ATOMS: atom_id res chain seq x y z
N MET A 1 -13.79 20.34 20.41
CA MET A 1 -12.75 21.13 19.71
C MET A 1 -11.65 20.26 19.07
N GLN A 2 -11.92 19.00 18.70
CA GLN A 2 -10.90 18.08 18.14
C GLN A 2 -11.22 17.57 16.73
N LEU A 3 -12.36 17.98 16.15
CA LEU A 3 -12.80 17.60 14.81
C LEU A 3 -12.31 18.57 13.72
N GLU A 4 -11.90 19.79 14.10
CA GLU A 4 -11.43 20.82 13.15
C GLU A 4 -9.97 20.61 12.71
N THR A 5 -9.19 19.79 13.41
CA THR A 5 -7.74 19.66 13.15
C THR A 5 -7.41 18.77 11.94
N TYR A 6 -8.30 17.84 11.56
CA TYR A 6 -8.00 16.89 10.47
C TYR A 6 -8.33 17.43 9.07
N LYS A 7 -9.21 18.45 8.98
CA LYS A 7 -9.56 19.10 7.71
C LYS A 7 -8.36 19.78 7.03
N GLY A 8 -7.28 20.06 7.76
CA GLY A 8 -6.07 20.71 7.21
C GLY A 8 -4.91 19.79 6.83
N THR A 9 -5.08 18.45 6.91
CA THR A 9 -3.95 17.50 6.69
C THR A 9 -4.06 16.72 5.38
N ILE A 10 -5.27 16.52 4.85
CA ILE A 10 -5.54 15.78 3.62
C ILE A 10 -5.80 16.77 2.48
N ASP A 11 -4.75 17.49 2.06
CA ASP A 11 -4.87 18.53 1.01
C ASP A 11 -4.64 18.00 -0.41
N ASN A 12 -4.07 16.78 -0.55
CA ASN A 12 -3.72 16.22 -1.85
C ASN A 12 -4.64 15.06 -2.24
N VAL A 13 -5.76 15.44 -2.88
CA VAL A 13 -6.63 14.50 -3.60
C VAL A 13 -6.13 14.33 -5.03
N VAL A 14 -5.44 13.23 -5.29
CA VAL A 14 -5.05 12.87 -6.66
C VAL A 14 -6.13 11.94 -7.21
N GLY A 15 -6.86 12.41 -8.23
CA GLY A 15 -7.68 11.53 -9.04
C GLY A 15 -6.77 10.60 -9.84
N SER A 16 -6.87 9.30 -9.63
CA SER A 16 -6.12 8.34 -10.44
C SER A 16 -6.77 8.18 -11.81
N TYR A 17 -5.94 7.94 -12.84
CA TYR A 17 -6.36 7.53 -14.19
C TYR A 17 -7.26 6.28 -14.22
N THR A 18 -7.37 5.58 -13.09
CA THR A 18 -8.13 4.34 -12.92
C THR A 18 -9.44 4.50 -12.14
N GLY A 19 -9.93 5.73 -11.93
CA GLY A 19 -11.31 5.97 -11.45
C GLY A 19 -11.51 5.99 -9.92
N TYR A 20 -10.45 5.96 -9.12
CA TYR A 20 -10.48 6.13 -7.67
C TYR A 20 -9.78 7.42 -7.22
N ILE A 21 -10.06 7.84 -5.99
CA ILE A 21 -9.44 8.98 -5.31
C ILE A 21 -8.34 8.46 -4.39
N GLN A 22 -7.16 9.08 -4.39
CA GLN A 22 -6.14 8.83 -3.37
C GLN A 22 -5.95 10.04 -2.48
N LEU A 23 -5.98 9.79 -1.18
CA LEU A 23 -5.74 10.76 -0.13
C LEU A 23 -4.34 10.53 0.44
N HIS A 24 -3.56 11.61 0.55
CA HIS A 24 -2.23 11.61 1.13
C HIS A 24 -2.08 12.75 2.13
N HIS A 25 -1.13 12.62 3.05
CA HIS A 25 -0.68 13.76 3.84
C HIS A 25 -0.13 14.85 2.92
N LYS A 26 -0.36 16.12 3.27
CA LYS A 26 0.23 17.26 2.57
C LYS A 26 1.76 17.13 2.47
N GLY A 27 2.32 17.35 1.28
CA GLY A 27 3.77 17.23 1.05
C GLY A 27 4.30 15.81 0.85
N TYR A 28 3.45 14.77 0.91
CA TYR A 28 3.87 13.37 0.65
C TYR A 28 4.51 13.20 -0.74
N TRP A 29 4.01 13.90 -1.76
CA TRP A 29 4.56 13.80 -3.11
C TRP A 29 5.91 14.50 -3.27
N ASP A 30 6.17 15.54 -2.46
CA ASP A 30 7.46 16.24 -2.42
C ASP A 30 8.50 15.40 -1.68
N ASN A 31 8.08 14.70 -0.61
CA ASN A 31 8.91 13.76 0.13
C ASN A 31 8.10 12.51 0.51
N ARG A 32 8.28 11.44 -0.28
CA ARG A 32 7.63 10.13 -0.09
C ARG A 32 8.29 9.35 1.04
N SER A 33 8.16 9.88 2.25
CA SER A 33 8.58 9.24 3.50
C SER A 33 7.35 8.75 4.26
N ILE A 34 7.54 7.65 5.00
CA ILE A 34 6.59 7.16 5.99
C ILE A 34 6.32 8.20 7.10
N ASP A 35 7.20 9.18 7.31
CA ASP A 35 6.96 10.28 8.25
C ASP A 35 5.90 11.28 7.74
N ASN A 36 5.67 11.33 6.42
CA ASN A 36 4.61 12.15 5.80
C ASN A 36 3.36 11.30 5.55
N SER A 37 2.84 10.69 6.62
CA SER A 37 1.76 9.71 6.56
C SER A 37 0.48 10.18 7.26
N ILE A 38 -0.58 9.38 7.11
CA ILE A 38 -1.89 9.62 7.70
C ILE A 38 -2.06 8.69 8.90
N ASN A 39 -2.42 9.26 10.05
CA ASN A 39 -2.90 8.48 11.18
C ASN A 39 -4.37 8.08 10.94
N VAL A 40 -4.61 6.79 10.78
CA VAL A 40 -5.92 6.21 10.49
C VAL A 40 -6.67 5.98 11.78
N THR A 41 -7.68 6.81 12.01
CA THR A 41 -8.66 6.58 13.08
C THR A 41 -9.90 5.89 12.54
N SER A 42 -10.59 5.15 13.39
CA SER A 42 -11.90 4.58 13.05
C SER A 42 -12.89 5.65 12.57
N ASN A 43 -12.87 6.82 13.21
CA ASN A 43 -13.69 7.97 12.81
C ASN A 43 -13.40 8.44 11.38
N LEU A 44 -12.12 8.58 11.00
CA LEU A 44 -11.74 9.00 9.63
C LEU A 44 -12.25 8.00 8.59
N ILE A 45 -12.06 6.71 8.83
CA ILE A 45 -12.55 5.65 7.92
C ILE A 45 -14.08 5.68 7.84
N SER A 46 -14.78 5.83 8.96
CA SER A 46 -16.25 5.93 8.98
C SER A 46 -16.75 7.17 8.25
N GLN A 47 -16.12 8.34 8.43
CA GLN A 47 -16.50 9.57 7.72
C GLN A 47 -16.38 9.42 6.21
N LEU A 48 -15.25 8.88 5.74
CA LEU A 48 -15.03 8.62 4.31
C LEU A 48 -16.02 7.58 3.78
N SER A 49 -16.24 6.49 4.52
CA SER A 49 -17.12 5.40 4.09
C SER A 49 -18.60 5.78 4.05
N ASN A 50 -19.01 6.76 4.88
CA ASN A 50 -20.38 7.28 4.91
C ASN A 50 -20.62 8.42 3.89
N THR A 51 -19.59 8.83 3.15
CA THR A 51 -19.74 9.85 2.10
C THR A 51 -20.50 9.24 0.92
N GLU A 52 -21.56 9.92 0.47
CA GLU A 52 -22.37 9.44 -0.65
C GLU A 52 -21.51 9.21 -1.90
N GLY A 53 -21.66 8.03 -2.51
CA GLY A 53 -20.90 7.62 -3.69
C GLY A 53 -19.55 6.97 -3.40
N VAL A 54 -19.17 6.80 -2.13
CA VAL A 54 -18.04 5.95 -1.72
C VAL A 54 -18.47 4.50 -1.61
N GLU A 55 -17.75 3.61 -2.28
CA GLU A 55 -17.98 2.16 -2.23
C GLU A 55 -17.10 1.52 -1.16
N ALA A 56 -15.82 1.93 -1.13
CA ALA A 56 -14.83 1.36 -0.24
C ALA A 56 -13.69 2.34 0.04
N VAL A 57 -13.11 2.22 1.23
CA VAL A 57 -11.88 2.89 1.63
C VAL A 57 -10.82 1.83 1.89
N LEU A 58 -9.71 1.92 1.16
CA LEU A 58 -8.60 0.99 1.15
C LEU A 58 -7.33 1.70 1.65
N PRO A 59 -6.96 1.51 2.92
CA PRO A 59 -5.69 2.02 3.43
C PRO A 59 -4.51 1.24 2.85
N ARG A 60 -3.43 1.96 2.53
CA ARG A 60 -2.18 1.37 2.03
C ARG A 60 -0.98 2.01 2.71
N LEU A 61 -0.01 1.18 3.07
CA LEU A 61 1.27 1.64 3.60
C LEU A 61 2.37 1.30 2.61
N GLU A 62 3.00 2.31 2.03
CA GLU A 62 4.12 2.15 1.11
C GLU A 62 5.40 2.64 1.79
N ASN A 63 6.46 1.83 1.72
CA ASN A 63 7.79 2.26 2.13
C ASN A 63 8.87 1.58 1.28
N TYR A 64 10.08 2.13 1.30
CA TYR A 64 11.19 1.66 0.48
C TYR A 64 12.30 1.05 1.35
N GLY A 65 12.99 0.06 0.79
CA GLY A 65 14.14 -0.55 1.46
C GLY A 65 14.87 -1.53 0.57
N LEU A 66 15.80 -2.25 1.19
CA LEU A 66 16.65 -3.24 0.54
C LEU A 66 16.07 -4.62 0.78
N LEU A 67 15.72 -5.31 -0.31
CA LEU A 67 15.41 -6.74 -0.30
C LEU A 67 16.67 -7.51 -0.71
N SER A 68 16.97 -8.61 -0.03
CA SER A 68 18.18 -9.39 -0.24
C SER A 68 17.93 -10.88 -0.26
N PHE A 69 18.72 -11.59 -1.07
CA PHE A 69 18.79 -13.04 -1.16
C PHE A 69 20.22 -13.47 -1.50
N GLY A 70 20.86 -14.25 -0.62
CA GLY A 70 22.29 -14.52 -0.73
C GLY A 70 23.09 -13.21 -0.78
N ASP A 71 23.96 -13.08 -1.79
CA ASP A 71 24.80 -11.89 -2.01
C ASP A 71 24.13 -10.81 -2.87
N LEU A 72 22.88 -11.03 -3.29
CA LEU A 72 22.14 -10.08 -4.12
C LEU A 72 21.28 -9.18 -3.23
N THR A 73 21.28 -7.88 -3.56
CA THR A 73 20.41 -6.88 -2.93
C THR A 73 19.75 -6.01 -3.99
N LYS A 74 18.54 -5.54 -3.71
CA LYS A 74 17.78 -4.63 -4.57
C LYS A 74 16.93 -3.65 -3.76
N VAL A 75 16.90 -2.39 -4.18
CA VAL A 75 15.92 -1.43 -3.66
C VAL A 75 14.53 -1.78 -4.20
N ILE A 76 13.54 -1.90 -3.32
CA ILE A 76 12.14 -2.14 -3.66
C ILE A 76 11.21 -1.17 -2.92
N SER A 77 10.02 -1.00 -3.45
CA SER A 77 8.82 -0.55 -2.73
C SER A 77 8.13 -1.77 -2.12
N LEU A 78 8.00 -1.79 -0.80
CA LEU A 78 7.24 -2.80 -0.06
C LEU A 78 5.91 -2.18 0.38
N ASN A 79 4.81 -2.79 -0.07
CA ASN A 79 3.47 -2.23 0.04
C ASN A 79 2.59 -3.11 0.94
N GLY A 80 2.16 -2.55 2.06
CA GLY A 80 1.12 -3.11 2.92
C GLY A 80 -0.27 -2.80 2.40
N VAL A 81 -1.06 -3.83 2.14
CA VAL A 81 -2.42 -3.71 1.59
C VAL A 81 -3.39 -4.67 2.27
N ASP A 82 -4.69 -4.37 2.15
CA ASP A 82 -5.75 -5.35 2.43
C ASP A 82 -6.07 -6.10 1.14
N PHE A 83 -5.54 -7.32 0.99
CA PHE A 83 -5.71 -8.13 -0.22
C PHE A 83 -7.18 -8.43 -0.55
N LYS A 84 -8.06 -8.54 0.46
CA LYS A 84 -9.49 -8.80 0.23
C LYS A 84 -10.16 -7.57 -0.38
N LYS A 85 -9.81 -6.37 0.08
CA LYS A 85 -10.28 -5.12 -0.52
C LYS A 85 -9.66 -4.88 -1.89
N GLU A 86 -8.35 -5.14 -2.04
CA GLU A 86 -7.66 -5.00 -3.32
C GLU A 86 -8.28 -5.91 -4.37
N GLN A 87 -8.59 -7.17 -4.05
CA GLN A 87 -9.26 -8.10 -4.96
C GLN A 87 -10.61 -7.60 -5.47
N LYS A 88 -11.36 -6.85 -4.64
CA LYS A 88 -12.62 -6.23 -5.05
C LYS A 88 -12.40 -5.02 -5.95
N LEU A 89 -11.35 -4.22 -5.68
CA LEU A 89 -11.02 -3.02 -6.46
C LEU A 89 -10.40 -3.37 -7.82
N GLN A 90 -9.50 -4.34 -7.83
CA GLN A 90 -8.79 -4.83 -9.00
C GLN A 90 -8.62 -6.34 -8.83
N ASP A 91 -8.97 -7.12 -9.85
CA ASP A 91 -8.81 -8.58 -9.80
C ASP A 91 -7.32 -8.97 -9.73
N ILE A 92 -6.74 -8.92 -8.53
CA ILE A 92 -5.31 -9.12 -8.26
C ILE A 92 -4.95 -10.59 -8.41
N ASN A 93 -5.89 -11.51 -8.15
CA ASN A 93 -5.74 -12.93 -8.41
C ASN A 93 -5.46 -13.22 -9.88
N SER A 94 -6.11 -12.52 -10.83
CA SER A 94 -5.82 -12.68 -12.27
C SER A 94 -4.38 -12.34 -12.67
N LYS A 95 -3.66 -11.60 -11.82
CA LYS A 95 -2.28 -11.20 -12.06
C LYS A 95 -1.25 -12.17 -11.46
N LEU A 96 -1.67 -13.11 -10.60
CA LEU A 96 -0.79 -14.12 -10.05
C LEU A 96 -0.29 -15.05 -11.16
N ILE A 97 1.02 -15.28 -11.19
CA ILE A 97 1.66 -16.24 -12.09
C ILE A 97 1.80 -17.58 -11.38
N THR A 98 2.26 -17.54 -10.12
CA THR A 98 2.49 -18.72 -9.27
C THR A 98 2.19 -18.40 -7.82
N GLY A 99 1.84 -19.44 -7.05
CA GLY A 99 1.54 -19.33 -5.63
C GLY A 99 0.17 -18.71 -5.33
N SER A 100 0.07 -18.00 -4.20
CA SER A 100 -1.16 -17.40 -3.69
C SER A 100 -0.92 -16.02 -3.08
N LEU A 101 -2.00 -15.25 -2.93
CA LEU A 101 -1.97 -14.03 -2.13
C LEU A 101 -1.60 -14.37 -0.68
N PRO A 102 -0.87 -13.48 0.03
CA PRO A 102 -0.46 -13.71 1.42
C PRO A 102 -1.65 -14.10 2.30
N GLN A 103 -1.52 -15.24 3.00
CA GLN A 103 -2.54 -15.74 3.94
C GLN A 103 -2.01 -15.81 5.37
N ASN A 104 -0.69 -15.87 5.55
CA ASN A 104 -0.05 -15.97 6.85
C ASN A 104 0.78 -14.71 7.14
N PRO A 105 1.06 -14.42 8.42
CA PRO A 105 2.00 -13.37 8.77
C PRO A 105 3.35 -13.58 8.08
N LYS A 106 3.94 -12.50 7.61
CA LYS A 106 5.24 -12.49 6.89
C LYS A 106 5.25 -13.21 5.54
N ASP A 107 4.09 -13.54 4.99
CA ASP A 107 3.97 -13.88 3.57
C ASP A 107 4.07 -12.61 2.72
N ILE A 108 4.83 -12.67 1.64
CA ILE A 108 4.92 -11.62 0.63
C ILE A 108 4.66 -12.16 -0.76
N ILE A 109 4.09 -11.32 -1.61
CA ILE A 109 4.12 -11.53 -3.06
C ILE A 109 5.09 -10.54 -3.70
N ILE A 110 5.83 -11.00 -4.70
CA ILE A 110 6.84 -10.20 -5.38
C ILE A 110 6.54 -10.07 -6.88
N GLY A 111 6.89 -8.92 -7.46
CA GLY A 111 6.81 -8.74 -8.90
C GLY A 111 7.71 -9.73 -9.65
N LYS A 112 7.27 -10.20 -10.82
CA LYS A 112 8.01 -11.20 -11.61
C LYS A 112 9.46 -10.81 -11.95
N GLY A 113 9.73 -9.51 -12.07
CA GLY A 113 11.08 -8.98 -12.31
C GLY A 113 11.97 -9.02 -11.06
N VAL A 114 11.39 -8.90 -9.86
CA VAL A 114 12.09 -9.12 -8.58
C VAL A 114 12.48 -10.60 -8.45
N ALA A 115 11.52 -11.51 -8.70
CA ALA A 115 11.78 -12.95 -8.68
C ALA A 115 12.90 -13.36 -9.65
N SER A 116 12.83 -12.86 -10.89
CA SER A 116 13.84 -13.11 -11.92
C SER A 116 15.22 -12.56 -11.56
N TYR A 117 15.29 -11.40 -10.88
CA TYR A 117 16.55 -10.79 -10.45
C TYR A 117 17.27 -11.63 -9.40
N PHE A 118 16.54 -12.08 -8.37
CA PHE A 118 17.10 -12.90 -7.30
C PHE A 118 17.22 -14.39 -7.67
N LYS A 119 16.59 -14.81 -8.77
CA LYS A 119 16.47 -16.22 -9.19
C LYS A 119 15.79 -17.08 -8.12
N VAL A 120 14.69 -16.56 -7.58
CA VAL A 120 13.90 -17.17 -6.51
C VAL A 120 12.52 -17.58 -7.01
N GLU A 121 11.93 -18.54 -6.31
CA GLU A 121 10.58 -19.04 -6.53
C GLU A 121 9.71 -18.95 -5.27
N THR A 122 8.46 -19.39 -5.38
CA THR A 122 7.59 -19.49 -4.20
C THR A 122 8.20 -20.45 -3.18
N ASN A 123 8.08 -20.11 -1.91
CA ASN A 123 8.69 -20.76 -0.76
C ASN A 123 10.15 -20.41 -0.44
N ASP A 124 10.82 -19.60 -1.26
CA ASP A 124 12.07 -18.98 -0.82
C ASP A 124 11.81 -17.91 0.24
N THR A 125 12.85 -17.60 1.02
CA THR A 125 12.82 -16.56 2.04
C THR A 125 13.74 -15.41 1.66
N LEU A 126 13.20 -14.18 1.68
CA LEU A 126 13.94 -12.95 1.42
C LEU A 126 14.14 -12.17 2.72
N VAL A 127 15.25 -11.43 2.81
CA VAL A 127 15.52 -10.52 3.92
C VAL A 127 15.20 -9.10 3.47
N PHE A 128 14.39 -8.37 4.23
CA PHE A 128 14.20 -6.94 4.04
C PHE A 128 14.97 -6.16 5.10
N VAL A 129 15.60 -5.05 4.70
CA VAL A 129 16.24 -4.07 5.59
C VAL A 129 15.91 -2.67 5.10
N GLY A 130 15.42 -1.82 5.99
CA GLY A 130 15.10 -0.44 5.70
C GLY A 130 14.90 0.37 6.98
N GLN A 131 14.31 1.55 6.81
CA GLN A 131 13.93 2.42 7.91
C GLN A 131 12.41 2.53 7.94
N GLY A 132 11.83 2.33 9.12
CA GLY A 132 10.43 2.55 9.42
C GLY A 132 10.15 3.96 9.92
N TYR A 133 8.99 4.11 10.54
CA TYR A 133 8.51 5.37 11.09
C TYR A 133 9.49 5.93 12.13
N HIS A 134 9.77 7.24 12.06
CA HIS A 134 10.72 7.93 12.95
C HIS A 134 12.12 7.29 13.00
N GLY A 135 12.57 6.72 11.87
CA GLY A 135 13.91 6.16 11.71
C GLY A 135 14.13 4.83 12.43
N MET A 136 13.06 4.18 12.90
CA MET A 136 13.16 2.85 13.54
C MET A 136 13.71 1.82 12.53
N LEU A 137 14.56 0.89 12.99
CA LEU A 137 15.08 -0.16 12.13
C LEU A 137 13.94 -1.10 11.70
N ALA A 138 13.76 -1.25 10.39
CA ALA A 138 12.84 -2.20 9.81
C ALA A 138 13.64 -3.34 9.17
N ALA A 139 13.78 -4.47 9.87
CA ALA A 139 14.51 -5.62 9.37
C ALA A 139 13.82 -6.93 9.74
N ASP A 140 13.45 -7.74 8.75
CA ASP A 140 12.81 -9.03 8.96
C ASP A 140 12.97 -9.96 7.75
N LYS A 141 12.55 -11.22 7.90
CA LYS A 141 12.53 -12.25 6.87
C LYS A 141 11.11 -12.51 6.42
N PHE A 142 10.94 -12.72 5.13
CA PHE A 142 9.64 -12.88 4.49
C PHE A 142 9.62 -14.07 3.54
N HIS A 143 8.54 -14.85 3.62
CA HIS A 143 8.32 -16.01 2.77
C HIS A 143 7.62 -15.60 1.48
N ILE A 144 8.12 -16.04 0.32
CA ILE A 144 7.47 -15.74 -0.95
C ILE A 144 6.25 -16.67 -1.10
N SER A 145 5.06 -16.14 -0.87
CA SER A 145 3.81 -16.88 -1.07
C SER A 145 3.38 -16.93 -2.54
N GLY A 146 3.82 -15.96 -3.34
CA GLY A 146 3.42 -15.86 -4.75
C GLY A 146 4.24 -14.87 -5.57
N ILE A 147 4.14 -15.01 -6.90
CA ILE A 147 4.78 -14.13 -7.88
C ILE A 147 3.70 -13.53 -8.77
N ILE A 148 3.74 -12.21 -8.96
CA ILE A 148 2.70 -11.45 -9.67
C ILE A 148 3.23 -10.73 -10.91
N ASP A 149 2.42 -10.67 -11.96
CA ASP A 149 2.62 -9.80 -13.12
C ASP A 149 1.75 -8.54 -13.02
N LEU A 150 2.35 -7.44 -12.58
CA LEU A 150 1.68 -6.13 -12.46
C LEU A 150 1.37 -5.48 -13.81
N LYS A 151 1.68 -6.13 -14.94
CA LYS A 151 1.53 -5.61 -16.31
C LYS A 151 2.23 -4.28 -16.56
N ASN A 152 3.13 -3.91 -15.65
CA ASN A 152 3.97 -2.73 -15.73
C ASN A 152 5.43 -3.18 -15.47
N PRO A 153 6.34 -3.02 -16.45
CA PRO A 153 7.73 -3.46 -16.31
C PRO A 153 8.48 -2.81 -15.15
N ALA A 154 8.19 -1.55 -14.81
CA ALA A 154 8.86 -0.86 -13.70
C ALA A 154 8.40 -1.43 -12.35
N LEU A 155 7.08 -1.56 -12.15
CA LEU A 155 6.53 -2.14 -10.92
C LEU A 155 6.97 -3.60 -10.75
N ASN A 156 6.94 -4.40 -11.82
CA ASN A 156 7.39 -5.79 -11.78
C ASN A 156 8.85 -5.94 -11.31
N LYS A 157 9.70 -4.93 -11.53
CA LYS A 157 11.12 -4.96 -11.15
C LYS A 157 11.36 -4.45 -9.73
N ALA A 158 10.42 -3.76 -9.09
CA ALA A 158 10.70 -3.02 -7.87
C ALA A 158 9.58 -3.07 -6.82
N THR A 159 8.61 -3.97 -6.95
CA THR A 159 7.47 -4.07 -6.02
C THR A 159 7.42 -5.42 -5.32
N ALA A 160 7.23 -5.36 -4.01
CA ALA A 160 6.70 -6.44 -3.19
C ALA A 160 5.44 -5.95 -2.46
N MET A 161 4.53 -6.87 -2.14
CA MET A 161 3.31 -6.58 -1.39
C MET A 161 3.13 -7.58 -0.25
N MET A 162 2.58 -7.11 0.86
CA MET A 162 2.30 -7.88 2.06
C MET A 162 1.01 -7.39 2.72
N SER A 163 0.57 -8.06 3.79
CA SER A 163 -0.61 -7.58 4.52
C SER A 163 -0.34 -6.18 5.12
N LEU A 164 -1.38 -5.34 5.21
CA LEU A 164 -1.25 -4.02 5.84
C LEU A 164 -0.74 -4.13 7.28
N GLU A 165 -1.21 -5.14 8.01
CA GLU A 165 -0.80 -5.42 9.39
C GLU A 165 0.70 -5.74 9.48
N ASP A 166 1.21 -6.64 8.63
CA ASP A 166 2.63 -6.98 8.64
C ASP A 166 3.50 -5.76 8.27
N ALA A 167 3.06 -4.93 7.33
CA ALA A 167 3.78 -3.71 6.97
C ALA A 167 3.83 -2.72 8.14
N GLN A 168 2.70 -2.52 8.83
CA GLN A 168 2.64 -1.64 10.01
C GLN A 168 3.52 -2.15 11.15
N ASN A 169 3.59 -3.48 11.34
CA ASN A 169 4.48 -4.09 12.32
C ASN A 169 5.95 -3.92 11.91
N LEU A 170 6.31 -4.25 10.68
CA LEU A 170 7.68 -4.13 10.15
C LEU A 170 8.22 -2.70 10.26
N PHE A 171 7.39 -1.71 9.91
CA PHE A 171 7.79 -0.31 9.88
C PHE A 171 7.50 0.45 11.17
N SER A 172 7.06 -0.24 12.24
CA SER A 172 6.70 0.38 13.52
C SER A 172 5.69 1.54 13.36
N ALA A 173 4.71 1.32 12.48
CA ALA A 173 3.78 2.32 11.98
C ALA A 173 2.33 1.92 12.29
N SER A 174 2.06 1.51 13.54
CA SER A 174 0.72 1.07 13.95
C SER A 174 -0.31 2.17 13.75
N GLY A 175 -1.40 1.85 13.03
CA GLY A 175 -2.45 2.82 12.69
C GLY A 175 -2.03 3.88 11.66
N ILE A 176 -0.83 3.78 11.09
CA ILE A 176 -0.29 4.75 10.12
C ILE A 176 -0.36 4.16 8.70
N VAL A 177 -0.72 4.99 7.72
CA VAL A 177 -0.76 4.64 6.29
C VAL A 177 -0.23 5.79 5.44
N THR A 178 0.40 5.50 4.30
CA THR A 178 0.85 6.57 3.38
C THR A 178 -0.26 7.03 2.44
N SER A 179 -1.30 6.22 2.26
CA SER A 179 -2.45 6.61 1.45
C SER A 179 -3.76 5.95 1.88
N LEU A 180 -4.87 6.65 1.63
CA LEU A 180 -6.21 6.09 1.64
C LEU A 180 -6.77 6.15 0.23
N VAL A 181 -7.05 4.99 -0.36
CA VAL A 181 -7.69 4.89 -1.66
C VAL A 181 -9.20 4.80 -1.46
N VAL A 182 -9.93 5.74 -2.03
CA VAL A 182 -11.39 5.81 -1.99
C VAL A 182 -11.91 5.33 -3.34
N ASN A 183 -12.51 4.14 -3.34
CA ASN A 183 -13.23 3.62 -4.50
C ASN A 183 -14.62 4.25 -4.56
N LYS A 184 -15.02 4.64 -5.77
CA LYS A 184 -16.33 5.24 -6.01
C LYS A 184 -17.31 4.18 -6.51
N ASN A 185 -18.60 4.39 -6.24
CA ASN A 185 -19.64 3.60 -6.90
C ASN A 185 -19.66 3.93 -8.41
N ASP A 186 -20.13 3.01 -9.24
CA ASP A 186 -20.19 3.19 -10.70
C ASP A 186 -20.91 4.48 -11.11
N ASN A 187 -22.02 4.78 -10.42
CA ASN A 187 -22.87 5.94 -10.67
C ASN A 187 -22.32 7.27 -10.11
N ALA A 188 -21.29 7.23 -9.27
CA ALA A 188 -20.74 8.43 -8.64
C ALA A 188 -19.82 9.19 -9.61
N GLN A 189 -19.98 10.51 -9.66
CA GLN A 189 -19.09 11.40 -10.40
C GLN A 189 -17.83 11.72 -9.59
N LEU A 190 -16.65 11.41 -10.13
CA LEU A 190 -15.37 11.56 -9.45
C LEU A 190 -15.13 12.98 -8.92
N LYS A 191 -15.47 14.02 -9.72
CA LYS A 191 -15.30 15.43 -9.32
C LYS A 191 -16.18 15.81 -8.13
N SER A 192 -17.43 15.37 -8.14
CA SER A 192 -18.38 15.64 -7.04
C SER A 192 -17.93 14.96 -5.76
N LEU A 193 -17.47 13.70 -5.87
CA LEU A 193 -16.94 12.95 -4.74
C LEU A 193 -15.65 13.57 -4.18
N GLN A 194 -14.73 13.98 -5.05
CA GLN A 194 -13.52 14.70 -4.64
C GLN A 194 -13.86 15.96 -3.85
N LYS A 195 -14.83 16.75 -4.32
CA LYS A 195 -15.28 17.95 -3.60
C LYS A 195 -15.88 17.60 -2.23
N ALA A 196 -16.71 16.57 -2.14
CA ALA A 196 -17.32 16.12 -0.89
C ALA A 196 -16.26 15.68 0.14
N ILE A 197 -15.23 14.95 -0.30
CA ILE A 197 -14.14 14.48 0.57
C ILE A 197 -13.18 15.62 0.99
N SER A 198 -13.04 16.64 0.16
CA SER A 198 -12.15 17.79 0.44
C SER A 198 -12.82 18.91 1.25
N SER A 199 -14.10 18.78 1.61
CA SER A 199 -14.91 19.83 2.28
C SER A 199 -14.97 19.64 3.80
#